data_AF-A0A2E6M2R3-F1
#
_entry.id   AF-A0A2E6M2R3-F1
#
_cell.length_a   1.000
_cell.length_b   1.000
_cell.length_c   1.000
_cell.angle_alpha   90.00
_cell.angle_beta   90.00
_cell.angle_gamma   90.00
#
_symmetry.space_group_name_H-M   'P 1'
#
loop_
_entity.id
_entity.type
_entity.pdbx_description
1 polymer ?
#
loop_
_entity_poly.entity_id
_entity_poly.type
_entity_poly.pdbx_seq_one_letter_code
_entity_poly.pdbx_strand_id
1 'polypeptide(L)'
;MSELSIEKISHIKSHVLKITFSDKHVTTIDFAPFIFSNGHPDYEKYKSEQHFLSYNLIDGNLNWDDYTMIFPIEDLYTGNILKP
;
A
#
# COMPACT_ATOMS: atom_id res chain seq x y z
N MET A 1 -4.08 -7.31 -23.71
CA MET A 1 -4.00 -6.13 -22.83
C MET A 1 -3.31 -6.62 -21.58
N SER A 2 -2.11 -6.12 -21.26
CA SER A 2 -1.47 -6.47 -19.99
C SER A 2 -2.25 -5.81 -18.86
N GLU A 3 -2.64 -6.56 -17.84
CA GLU A 3 -3.25 -5.97 -16.65
C GLU A 3 -2.22 -5.06 -15.95
N LEU A 4 -2.69 -3.94 -15.41
CA LEU A 4 -1.87 -3.07 -14.58
C LEU A 4 -1.36 -3.87 -13.37
N SER A 5 -0.10 -3.70 -13.01
CA SER A 5 0.52 -4.41 -11.88
C SER A 5 1.62 -3.58 -11.26
N ILE A 6 1.94 -3.85 -9.99
CA ILE A 6 3.07 -3.23 -9.29
C ILE A 6 4.34 -4.01 -9.63
N GLU A 7 5.37 -3.32 -10.15
CA GLU A 7 6.68 -3.90 -10.46
C GLU A 7 7.68 -3.70 -9.32
N LYS A 8 7.60 -2.56 -8.63
CA LYS A 8 8.58 -2.19 -7.60
C LYS A 8 7.96 -1.32 -6.53
N ILE A 9 8.40 -1.54 -5.30
CA ILE A 9 8.06 -0.70 -4.15
C ILE A 9 9.36 -0.26 -3.50
N SER A 10 9.42 0.99 -3.05
CA SER A 10 10.54 1.53 -2.28
C SER A 10 9.99 2.30 -1.10
N HIS A 11 10.42 1.92 0.10
CA HIS A 11 10.13 2.68 1.32
C HIS A 11 10.89 4.00 1.29
N ILE A 12 10.18 5.09 1.59
CA ILE A 12 10.75 6.45 1.61
C ILE A 12 11.03 6.87 3.04
N LYS A 13 10.03 6.76 3.92
CA LYS A 13 10.07 7.07 5.35
C LYS A 13 8.76 6.66 6.00
N SER A 14 8.77 6.26 7.27
CA SER A 14 7.55 6.01 8.04
C SER A 14 6.57 5.12 7.25
N HIS A 15 5.33 5.57 7.07
CA HIS A 15 4.29 4.88 6.32
C HIS A 15 4.19 5.33 4.86
N VAL A 16 5.28 5.84 4.28
CA VAL A 16 5.32 6.35 2.91
C VAL A 16 6.03 5.37 1.99
N LEU A 17 5.31 4.90 0.96
CA LEU A 17 5.84 4.04 -0.09
C LEU A 17 5.80 4.74 -1.44
N LYS A 18 6.87 4.54 -2.22
CA LYS A 18 6.92 4.84 -3.64
C LYS A 18 6.67 3.55 -4.42
N ILE A 19 5.63 3.54 -5.24
CA ILE A 19 5.17 2.40 -6.01
C ILE A 19 5.43 2.69 -7.49
N THR A 20 6.03 1.73 -8.19
CA THR A 20 6.24 1.76 -9.64
C THR A 20 5.42 0.67 -10.28
N PHE A 21 4.61 1.06 -11.25
CA PHE A 21 3.68 0.19 -11.98
C PHE A 21 4.29 -0.28 -13.30
N SER A 22 3.67 -1.31 -13.90
CA SER A 22 4.11 -1.95 -15.14
C SER A 22 4.17 -1.01 -16.35
N ASP A 23 3.33 0.02 -16.37
CA ASP A 23 3.29 1.09 -17.37
C ASP A 23 4.33 2.21 -17.10
N LYS A 24 5.21 2.03 -16.12
CA LYS A 24 6.19 3.00 -15.61
C LYS A 24 5.59 4.19 -14.88
N HIS A 25 4.28 4.18 -14.60
CA HIS A 25 3.68 5.12 -13.67
C HIS A 25 4.31 4.96 -12.28
N VAL A 26 4.39 6.08 -11.56
CA VAL A 26 4.96 6.12 -10.22
C VAL A 26 4.07 6.93 -9.31
N THR A 27 3.62 6.30 -8.23
CA THR A 27 2.80 6.94 -7.21
C THR A 27 3.55 6.90 -5.89
N THR A 28 3.54 8.02 -5.16
CA THR A 28 4.06 8.07 -3.79
C THR A 28 2.89 8.28 -2.86
N ILE A 29 2.69 7.36 -1.91
CA ILE A 29 1.50 7.30 -1.08
C ILE A 29 1.91 7.33 0.39
N ASP A 30 1.27 8.20 1.16
CA ASP A 30 1.33 8.20 2.62
C ASP A 30 0.17 7.37 3.16
N PHE A 31 0.48 6.22 3.77
CA PHE A 31 -0.51 5.32 4.36
C PHE A 31 -0.87 5.70 5.79
N ALA A 32 -0.16 6.63 6.43
CA ALA A 32 -0.43 7.03 7.81
C ALA A 32 -1.86 7.55 8.00
N PRO A 33 -2.41 8.44 7.13
CA PRO A 33 -3.77 8.94 7.35
C PRO A 33 -4.81 7.82 7.34
N PHE A 34 -4.65 6.78 6.51
CA PHE A 34 -5.54 5.61 6.53
C PHE A 34 -5.36 4.78 7.81
N ILE A 35 -4.13 4.35 8.10
CA ILE A 35 -3.82 3.45 9.22
C ILE A 35 -4.21 4.07 10.58
N PHE A 36 -3.98 5.38 10.75
CA PHE A 36 -4.20 6.05 12.02
C PHE A 36 -5.64 6.55 12.20
N SER A 37 -6.45 6.61 11.13
CA SER A 37 -7.86 7.05 11.21
C SER A 37 -8.89 5.92 11.17
N ASN A 38 -8.54 4.75 10.62
CA ASN A 38 -9.48 3.62 10.45
C ASN A 38 -10.05 3.12 11.80
N GLY A 39 -9.26 3.20 12.88
CA GLY A 39 -9.71 2.88 14.25
C GLY A 39 -10.03 1.40 14.50
N HIS A 40 -9.96 0.55 13.47
CA HIS A 40 -10.19 -0.88 13.58
C HIS A 40 -8.96 -1.58 14.19
N PRO A 41 -9.13 -2.44 15.23
CA PRO A 41 -8.02 -3.03 15.99
C PRO A 41 -6.95 -3.74 15.16
N ASP A 42 -7.36 -4.36 14.05
CA ASP A 42 -6.45 -5.10 13.16
C ASP A 42 -5.39 -4.19 12.49
N TYR A 43 -5.63 -2.88 12.41
CA TYR A 43 -4.66 -1.93 11.86
C TYR A 43 -3.68 -1.38 12.91
N GLU A 44 -3.91 -1.60 14.20
CA GLU A 44 -3.04 -1.08 15.27
C GLU A 44 -1.60 -1.56 15.10
N LYS A 45 -1.40 -2.82 14.69
CA LYS A 45 -0.05 -3.35 14.43
C LYS A 45 0.68 -2.54 13.35
N TYR A 46 -0.03 -2.09 12.31
CA TYR A 46 0.56 -1.35 11.20
C TYR A 46 0.92 0.09 11.56
N LYS A 47 0.51 0.62 12.73
CA LYS A 47 1.05 1.90 13.23
C LYS A 47 2.55 1.81 13.53
N SER A 48 3.07 0.62 13.82
CA SER A 48 4.51 0.35 13.85
C SER A 48 5.05 0.28 12.43
N GLU A 49 6.10 1.05 12.15
CA GLU A 49 6.80 1.03 10.86
C GLU A 49 7.31 -0.38 10.51
N GLN A 50 7.78 -1.16 11.50
CA GLN A 50 8.26 -2.52 11.27
C GLN A 50 7.17 -3.44 10.69
N HIS A 51 5.96 -3.38 11.24
CA HIS A 51 4.82 -4.16 10.75
C HIS A 51 4.24 -3.58 9.46
N PHE A 52 4.32 -2.26 9.26
CA PHE A 52 3.98 -1.67 7.97
C PHE A 52 4.94 -2.11 6.86
N LEU A 53 6.21 -2.34 7.16
CA LEU A 53 7.20 -2.78 6.16
C LEU A 53 7.22 -4.29 5.92
N SER A 54 6.38 -5.07 6.60
CA SER A 54 6.23 -6.52 6.35
C SER A 54 5.28 -6.85 5.19
N TYR A 55 5.05 -5.90 4.29
CA TYR A 55 4.23 -6.10 3.10
C TYR A 55 4.84 -7.12 2.14
N ASN A 56 3.99 -7.74 1.34
CA ASN A 56 4.35 -8.66 0.28
C ASN A 56 3.78 -8.19 -1.06
N LEU A 57 4.57 -8.37 -2.13
CA LEU A 57 4.11 -8.21 -3.50
C LEU A 57 3.71 -9.58 -4.04
N ILE A 58 2.41 -9.82 -4.20
CA ILE A 58 1.85 -11.09 -4.65
C ILE A 58 1.03 -10.82 -5.91
N ASP A 59 1.36 -11.50 -7.01
CA ASP A 59 0.67 -11.36 -8.31
C ASP A 59 0.45 -9.91 -8.74
N GLY A 60 1.48 -9.05 -8.55
CA GLY A 60 1.42 -7.64 -8.93
C GLY A 60 0.61 -6.75 -8.00
N ASN A 61 0.21 -7.25 -6.82
CA ASN A 61 -0.57 -6.53 -5.82
C ASN A 61 0.18 -6.39 -4.49
N LEU A 62 -0.06 -5.28 -3.81
CA LEU A 62 0.53 -4.96 -2.51
C LEU A 62 -0.39 -5.45 -1.39
N ASN A 63 0.10 -6.38 -0.57
CA ASN A 63 -0.66 -7.04 0.48
C ASN A 63 0.08 -7.02 1.82
N TRP A 64 -0.66 -6.94 2.93
CA TRP A 64 -0.11 -7.12 4.28
C TRP A 64 -0.75 -8.33 4.96
N ASP A 65 0.12 -9.14 5.59
CA ASP A 65 -0.24 -10.37 6.30
C ASP A 65 -1.23 -11.25 5.50
N ASP A 66 -2.18 -11.90 6.16
CA ASP A 66 -3.23 -12.72 5.54
C ASP A 66 -4.36 -11.83 4.97
N TYR A 67 -3.99 -10.96 4.02
CA TYR A 67 -4.88 -9.99 3.37
C TYR A 67 -5.63 -9.07 4.34
N THR A 68 -5.04 -8.79 5.50
CA THR A 68 -5.65 -7.91 6.52
C THR A 68 -5.77 -6.46 6.02
N MET A 69 -4.77 -5.99 5.28
CA MET A 69 -4.81 -4.69 4.63
C MET A 69 -4.53 -4.89 3.15
N ILE A 70 -5.56 -4.66 2.33
CA ILE A 70 -5.52 -4.73 0.88
C ILE A 70 -6.05 -3.41 0.32
N PHE A 71 -5.50 -3.00 -0.82
CA PHE A 71 -5.99 -1.84 -1.55
C PHE A 71 -6.22 -2.22 -3.01
N PRO A 72 -7.32 -1.75 -3.64
CA PRO A 72 -7.48 -1.87 -5.08
C PRO A 72 -6.29 -1.23 -5.80
N ILE A 73 -5.83 -1.88 -6.88
CA ILE A 73 -4.69 -1.37 -7.63
C ILE A 73 -4.94 0.03 -8.21
N GLU A 74 -6.19 0.35 -8.55
CA GLU A 74 -6.61 1.68 -9.02
C GLU A 74 -6.44 2.75 -7.95
N ASP A 75 -6.70 2.43 -6.68
CA ASP A 75 -6.54 3.36 -5.56
C ASP A 75 -5.06 3.62 -5.30
N LEU A 76 -4.22 2.59 -5.42
CA LEU A 76 -2.77 2.73 -5.36
C LEU A 76 -2.23 3.52 -6.57
N TYR A 77 -2.75 3.29 -7.77
CA TYR A 77 -2.35 3.99 -8.98
C TYR A 77 -2.65 5.49 -8.87
N THR A 78 -3.87 5.84 -8.46
CA THR A 78 -4.30 7.23 -8.32
C THR A 78 -3.83 7.90 -7.02
N GLY A 79 -3.33 7.13 -6.05
CA GLY A 79 -2.94 7.61 -4.72
C GLY A 79 -4.11 7.90 -3.79
N ASN A 80 -5.34 7.50 -4.14
CA ASN A 80 -6.57 7.81 -3.42
C ASN A 80 -7.01 6.65 -2.51
N ILE A 81 -6.25 6.41 -1.44
CA ILE A 81 -6.51 5.31 -0.50
C ILE A 81 -7.40 5.67 0.70
N LEU A 82 -7.85 6.92 0.80
CA LEU A 82 -8.64 7.44 1.93
C LEU A 82 -10.16 7.29 1.72
N LYS A 83 -10.58 6.27 0.97
CA LYS A 83 -12.01 6.07 0.74
C LYS A 83 -12.70 5.67 2.07
N PRO A 84 -13.79 6.35 2.44
CA PRO A 84 -14.51 6.12 3.70
C PRO A 84 -15.23 4.77 3.74
#